data_AF-A0A631E2X2-F1
#
_entry.id   AF-A0A631E2X2-F1
#
_cell.length_a   1.000
_cell.length_b   1.000
_cell.length_c   1.000
_cell.angle_alpha   90.00
_cell.angle_beta   90.00
_cell.angle_gamma   90.00
#
_symmetry.space_group_name_H-M   'P 1'
#
loop_
_entity.id
_entity.type
_entity.pdbx_description
1 polymer ?
#
loop_
_entity_poly.entity_id
_entity_poly.type
_entity_poly.pdbx_seq_one_letter_code
_entity_poly.pdbx_strand_id
1 'polypeptide(L)'
;MTTITRERLLTIQSWRETYGPGSNVVLLAEEAEELARITLASLDAKPVGWTDAEELRGVEKDGCGYMFTVNPMTAHVDQRRVIKLYTATPGTVVPEEVPATLRDEIIDLCDGYEIGDVGAQEIWSACRLFMIQGELLPALV
;
A
#
# COMPACT_ATOMS: atom_id res chain seq x y z
N MET A 1 7.76 -7.38 -8.21
CA MET A 1 7.65 -6.24 -7.28
C MET A 1 7.69 -6.78 -5.87
N THR A 2 8.89 -6.85 -5.28
CA THR A 2 9.10 -7.45 -3.96
C THR A 2 8.47 -6.61 -2.86
N THR A 3 7.71 -7.24 -1.97
CA THR A 3 7.15 -6.58 -0.79
C THR A 3 8.15 -6.64 0.35
N ILE A 4 8.59 -5.48 0.86
CA ILE A 4 9.45 -5.43 2.05
C ILE A 4 8.65 -5.79 3.30
N THR A 5 9.09 -6.80 4.04
CA THR A 5 8.38 -7.26 5.24
C THR A 5 8.66 -6.38 6.45
N ARG A 6 7.79 -6.46 7.47
CA ARG A 6 7.98 -5.73 8.73
C ARG A 6 9.26 -6.16 9.45
N GLU A 7 9.57 -7.45 9.45
CA GLU A 7 10.77 -8.03 10.05
C GLU A 7 12.02 -7.48 9.36
N ARG A 8 11.96 -7.30 8.04
CA ARG A 8 13.06 -6.71 7.27
C ARG A 8 13.24 -5.23 7.59
N LEU A 9 12.17 -4.46 7.70
CA LEU A 9 12.22 -3.05 8.12
C LEU A 9 12.84 -2.88 9.51
N LEU A 10 12.47 -3.75 10.47
CA LEU A 10 13.05 -3.74 11.82
C LEU A 10 14.55 -4.07 11.81
N THR A 11 14.97 -4.98 10.93
CA THR A 11 16.39 -5.31 10.73
C THR A 11 17.16 -4.11 10.19
N ILE A 12 16.62 -3.41 9.19
CA ILE A 12 17.23 -2.20 8.64
C ILE A 12 17.31 -1.09 9.71
N GLN A 13 16.29 -0.97 10.56
CA GLN A 13 16.25 -0.01 11.66
C GLN A 13 17.33 -0.28 12.72
N SER A 14 17.56 -1.54 13.09
CA SER A 14 18.54 -1.92 14.13
C SER A 14 20.00 -1.71 13.72
N TRP A 15 20.28 -1.59 12.42
CA TRP A 15 21.63 -1.33 11.91
C TRP A 15 22.21 0.00 12.40
N ARG A 16 21.37 1.01 12.70
CA ARG A 16 21.84 2.26 13.31
C ARG A 16 22.51 2.02 14.67
N GLU A 17 21.98 1.10 15.46
CA GLU A 17 22.53 0.75 16.78
C GLU A 17 23.79 -0.11 16.64
N THR A 18 23.81 -0.97 15.62
CA THR A 18 24.92 -1.89 15.36
C THR A 18 26.15 -1.17 14.80
N TYR A 19 25.96 -0.26 13.84
CA TYR A 19 27.05 0.38 13.10
C TYR A 19 27.30 1.84 13.51
N GLY A 20 26.43 2.43 14.33
CA GLY A 20 26.56 3.81 14.79
C GLY A 20 26.20 4.87 13.73
N PRO A 21 26.04 6.14 14.16
CA PRO A 21 25.72 7.24 13.26
C PRO A 21 26.85 7.52 12.27
N GLY A 22 26.51 7.75 10.99
CA GLY A 22 27.48 8.04 9.92
C GLY A 22 27.98 6.83 9.14
N SER A 23 27.58 5.62 9.54
CA SER A 23 27.86 4.39 8.79
C SER A 23 26.95 4.26 7.57
N ASN A 24 27.54 3.91 6.43
CA ASN A 24 26.79 3.63 5.21
C ASN A 24 26.16 2.25 5.30
N VAL A 25 24.88 2.17 4.95
CA VAL A 25 24.12 0.94 4.83
C VAL A 25 23.87 0.68 3.34
N VAL A 26 24.10 -0.55 2.89
CA VAL A 26 23.79 -0.98 1.52
C VAL A 26 22.52 -1.82 1.54
N LEU A 27 21.53 -1.39 0.77
CA LEU A 27 20.28 -2.12 0.53
C LEU A 27 20.31 -2.73 -0.87
N LEU A 28 19.52 -3.78 -1.09
CA LEU A 28 19.24 -4.24 -2.45
C LEU A 28 18.49 -3.14 -3.22
N ALA A 29 18.66 -3.11 -4.54
CA ALA A 29 18.07 -2.07 -5.37
C ALA A 29 16.54 -2.07 -5.25
N GLU A 30 15.94 -3.27 -5.23
CA GLU A 30 14.50 -3.47 -5.12
C GLU A 30 13.97 -3.05 -3.74
N GLU A 31 14.73 -3.27 -2.67
CA GLU A 31 14.37 -2.82 -1.31
C GLU A 31 14.40 -1.29 -1.21
N ALA A 32 15.43 -0.66 -1.80
CA ALA A 32 15.56 0.78 -1.81
C ALA A 32 14.46 1.45 -2.65
N GLU A 33 14.12 0.88 -3.81
CA GLU A 33 13.03 1.34 -4.67
C GLU A 33 11.68 1.26 -3.95
N GLU A 34 11.37 0.13 -3.32
CA GLU A 34 10.08 -0.06 -2.62
C GLU A 34 9.96 0.87 -1.40
N LEU A 35 11.05 1.07 -0.65
CA LEU A 35 11.11 2.06 0.44
C LEU A 35 10.88 3.49 -0.05
N ALA A 36 11.49 3.87 -1.17
CA ALA A 36 11.29 5.19 -1.77
C ALA A 36 9.84 5.38 -2.21
N ARG A 37 9.26 4.38 -2.88
CA ARG A 37 7.86 4.40 -3.33
C ARG A 37 6.87 4.55 -2.16
N ILE A 38 7.03 3.75 -1.10
CA ILE A 38 6.16 3.83 0.10
C ILE A 38 6.31 5.20 0.78
N THR A 39 7.55 5.70 0.91
CA THR A 39 7.82 6.98 1.56
C THR A 39 7.21 8.14 0.77
N LEU A 40 7.39 8.16 -0.55
CA LEU A 40 6.79 9.18 -1.42
C LEU A 40 5.26 9.15 -1.33
N ALA A 41 4.65 7.97 -1.43
CA ALA A 41 3.21 7.84 -1.29
C ALA A 41 2.68 8.32 0.07
N SER A 42 3.45 8.11 1.15
CA SER A 42 3.14 8.63 2.50
C SER A 42 3.22 10.15 2.57
N LEU A 43 4.21 10.77 1.91
CA LEU A 43 4.39 12.22 1.86
C LEU A 43 3.30 12.92 1.02
N ASP A 44 2.87 12.30 -0.08
CA ASP A 44 1.85 12.85 -0.98
C ASP A 44 0.41 12.59 -0.50
N ALA A 45 0.24 11.77 0.54
CA ALA A 45 -1.08 11.44 1.09
C ALA A 45 -1.78 12.70 1.59
N LYS A 46 -3.00 12.93 1.08
CA LYS A 46 -3.88 14.01 1.54
C LYS A 46 -4.87 13.47 2.56
N PRO A 47 -5.16 14.21 3.64
CA PRO A 47 -6.15 13.78 4.61
C PRO A 47 -7.55 13.78 3.97
N VAL A 48 -8.34 12.76 4.28
CA VAL A 48 -9.74 12.62 3.82
C VAL A 48 -10.75 13.15 4.83
N GLY A 49 -10.34 13.21 6.09
CA GLY A 49 -11.13 13.72 7.20
C GLY A 49 -10.25 14.21 8.33
N TRP A 50 -10.89 14.65 9.39
CA TRP A 50 -10.23 14.85 10.67
C TRP A 50 -11.16 14.47 11.82
N THR A 51 -10.57 14.23 12.97
CA THR A 51 -11.26 13.98 14.24
C THR A 51 -10.45 14.64 15.36
N ASP A 52 -10.85 14.47 16.62
CA ASP A 52 -10.08 14.95 17.75
C ASP A 52 -9.91 13.88 18.84
N ALA A 53 -9.12 14.21 19.86
CA ALA A 53 -8.82 13.27 20.94
C ALA A 53 -10.05 12.92 21.81
N GLU A 54 -11.10 13.73 21.80
CA GLU A 54 -12.34 13.47 22.55
C GLU A 54 -13.19 12.44 21.84
N GLU A 55 -13.35 12.58 20.53
CA GLU A 55 -14.03 11.59 19.68
C GLU A 55 -13.31 10.24 19.70
N LEU A 56 -11.96 10.23 19.68
CA LEU A 56 -11.20 8.98 19.78
C LEU A 56 -11.37 8.28 21.14
N ARG A 57 -11.52 9.03 22.24
CA ARG A 57 -11.88 8.43 23.55
C ARG A 57 -13.29 7.82 23.51
N GLY A 58 -14.23 8.46 22.81
CA GLY A 58 -15.55 7.89 22.55
C GLY A 58 -15.47 6.58 21.79
N VAL A 59 -14.59 6.48 20.79
CA VAL A 59 -14.38 5.23 20.04
C VAL A 59 -13.88 4.11 20.95
N GLU A 60 -12.89 4.38 21.80
CA GLU A 60 -12.34 3.38 22.72
C GLU A 60 -13.36 2.91 23.76
N LYS A 61 -14.18 3.83 24.28
CA LYS A 61 -15.12 3.55 25.37
C LYS A 61 -16.45 2.98 24.88
N ASP A 62 -17.02 3.60 23.86
CA ASP A 62 -18.40 3.42 23.42
C ASP A 62 -18.50 2.84 21.99
N GLY A 63 -17.36 2.67 21.30
CA GLY A 63 -17.30 2.11 19.95
C GLY A 63 -17.68 3.09 18.83
N CYS A 64 -17.85 4.38 19.15
CA CYS A 64 -18.26 5.40 18.18
C CYS A 64 -17.58 6.75 18.41
N GLY A 65 -17.38 7.51 17.34
CA GLY A 65 -16.84 8.86 17.37
C GLY A 65 -17.11 9.59 16.06
N TYR A 66 -17.14 10.92 16.11
CA TYR A 66 -17.42 11.75 14.95
C TYR A 66 -16.16 11.97 14.09
N MET A 67 -16.40 12.02 12.78
CA MET A 67 -15.42 12.41 11.77
C MET A 67 -15.93 13.64 11.04
N PHE A 68 -15.01 14.52 10.68
CA PHE A 68 -15.30 15.83 10.09
C PHE A 68 -14.56 16.01 8.76
N THR A 69 -15.11 16.84 7.88
CA THR A 69 -14.50 17.16 6.58
C THR A 69 -13.30 18.07 6.73
N VAL A 70 -12.23 17.83 5.96
CA VAL A 70 -11.01 18.66 5.97
C VAL A 70 -11.22 20.01 5.28
N ASN A 71 -12.18 20.11 4.36
CA ASN A 71 -12.50 21.37 3.67
C ASN A 71 -14.00 21.48 3.38
N PRO A 72 -14.71 22.51 3.90
CA PRO A 72 -14.21 23.53 4.83
C PRO A 72 -14.07 22.98 6.26
N MET A 73 -12.99 23.34 6.95
CA MET A 73 -13.00 23.28 8.42
C MET A 73 -13.88 24.42 8.94
N THR A 74 -14.69 24.15 9.96
CA THR A 74 -15.55 25.20 10.53
C THR A 74 -14.67 26.30 11.16
N ALA A 75 -15.11 27.56 11.07
CA ALA A 75 -14.30 28.72 11.45
C ALA A 75 -13.87 28.75 12.93
N HIS A 76 -14.51 27.94 13.78
CA HIS A 76 -14.27 27.86 15.23
C HIS A 76 -13.50 26.61 15.64
N VAL A 77 -12.96 25.84 14.68
CA VAL A 77 -12.14 24.65 14.98
C VAL A 77 -10.84 25.09 15.63
N ASP A 78 -10.58 24.56 16.83
CA ASP A 78 -9.25 24.63 17.43
C ASP A 78 -8.30 23.73 16.63
N GLN A 79 -7.44 24.36 15.82
CA GLN A 79 -6.46 23.67 14.99
C GLN A 79 -5.51 22.78 15.80
N ARG A 80 -5.33 23.03 17.11
CA ARG A 80 -4.52 22.18 17.98
C ARG A 80 -5.17 20.84 18.32
N ARG A 81 -6.48 20.72 18.14
CA ARG A 81 -7.26 19.49 18.39
C ARG A 81 -7.39 18.61 17.14
N VAL A 82 -7.00 19.10 15.97
CA VAL A 82 -7.24 18.43 14.68
C VAL A 82 -6.27 17.25 14.48
N ILE A 83 -6.81 16.05 14.53
CA ILE A 83 -6.13 14.80 14.14
C ILE A 83 -6.58 14.48 12.71
N LYS A 84 -5.67 14.62 11.75
CA LYS A 84 -5.94 14.32 10.35
C LYS A 84 -6.08 12.81 10.14
N LEU A 85 -7.15 12.43 9.46
CA LEU A 85 -7.41 11.06 9.04
C LEU A 85 -7.00 10.92 7.58
N TYR A 86 -6.17 9.91 7.32
CA TYR A 86 -5.74 9.55 5.97
C TYR A 86 -6.39 8.22 5.62
N THR A 87 -6.72 8.03 4.35
CA THR A 87 -6.91 6.67 3.85
C THR A 87 -5.61 5.94 4.08
N ALA A 88 -5.65 4.73 4.65
CA ALA A 88 -4.51 3.84 4.59
C ALA A 88 -4.04 3.84 3.14
N THR A 89 -2.75 4.13 2.91
CA THR A 89 -2.17 4.08 1.57
C THR A 89 -2.59 2.73 1.00
N PRO A 90 -3.24 2.66 -0.17
CA PRO A 90 -3.50 1.38 -0.79
C PRO A 90 -2.13 0.80 -1.11
N GLY A 91 -1.57 0.01 -0.21
CA GLY A 91 -0.78 -1.12 -0.62
C GLY A 91 -1.78 -1.96 -1.38
N THR A 92 -1.79 -1.86 -2.71
CA THR A 92 -2.67 -2.66 -3.54
C THR A 92 -2.32 -4.11 -3.23
N VAL A 93 -3.16 -4.76 -2.41
CA VAL A 93 -3.01 -6.14 -1.95
C VAL A 93 -3.42 -7.08 -3.08
N VAL A 94 -2.90 -6.85 -4.28
CA VAL A 94 -3.01 -7.79 -5.39
C VAL A 94 -1.78 -8.69 -5.29
N PRO A 95 -1.95 -9.97 -4.97
CA PRO A 95 -0.86 -10.94 -4.87
C PRO A 95 0.07 -10.89 -6.08
N GLU A 96 1.37 -11.05 -5.87
CA GLU A 96 2.33 -11.11 -6.98
C GLU A 96 2.13 -12.39 -7.79
N GLU A 97 1.89 -13.51 -7.11
CA GLU A 97 1.58 -14.79 -7.75
C GLU A 97 0.08 -14.97 -7.95
N VAL A 98 -0.29 -15.62 -9.05
CA VAL A 98 -1.67 -16.01 -9.32
C VAL A 98 -2.14 -17.00 -8.24
N PRO A 99 -3.22 -16.68 -7.49
CA PRO A 99 -3.80 -17.62 -6.53
C PRO A 99 -4.16 -18.94 -7.23
N ALA A 100 -3.91 -20.07 -6.58
CA ALA A 100 -4.11 -21.40 -7.20
C ALA A 100 -5.53 -21.60 -7.75
N THR A 101 -6.55 -21.12 -7.04
CA THR A 101 -7.94 -21.18 -7.50
C THR A 101 -8.18 -20.37 -8.77
N LEU A 102 -7.49 -19.24 -8.93
CA LEU A 102 -7.62 -18.36 -10.09
C LEU A 102 -6.76 -18.83 -11.26
N ARG A 103 -5.65 -19.52 -10.97
CA ARG A 103 -4.76 -20.13 -11.97
C ARG A 103 -5.54 -21.12 -12.83
N ASP A 104 -6.25 -22.05 -12.18
CA ASP A 104 -7.01 -23.09 -12.85
C ASP A 104 -8.14 -22.46 -13.69
N GLU A 105 -8.85 -21.47 -13.14
CA GLU A 105 -9.87 -20.72 -13.88
C GLU A 105 -9.32 -19.98 -15.11
N ILE A 106 -8.12 -19.37 -15.01
CA ILE A 106 -7.47 -18.70 -16.14
C ILE A 106 -7.09 -19.71 -17.23
N ILE A 107 -6.57 -20.87 -16.84
CA ILE A 107 -6.23 -21.97 -17.77
C ILE A 107 -7.49 -22.46 -18.49
N ASP A 108 -8.58 -22.68 -17.76
CA ASP A 108 -9.86 -23.15 -18.30
C ASP A 108 -10.49 -22.12 -19.26
N LEU A 109 -10.43 -20.82 -18.93
CA LEU A 109 -10.98 -19.74 -19.77
C LEU A 109 -10.26 -19.57 -21.11
N CYS A 110 -9.01 -20.03 -21.23
CA CYS A 110 -8.23 -19.95 -22.47
C CYS A 110 -8.52 -21.08 -23.48
N ASP A 111 -9.53 -21.91 -23.22
CA ASP A 111 -10.25 -22.84 -24.12
C ASP A 111 -9.46 -23.31 -25.36
N GLY A 112 -8.39 -24.07 -25.12
CA GLY A 112 -7.62 -24.79 -26.15
C GLY A 112 -6.19 -24.29 -26.38
N TYR A 113 -5.74 -23.21 -25.74
CA TYR A 113 -4.32 -22.86 -25.66
C TYR A 113 -3.68 -23.44 -24.38
N GLU A 114 -2.65 -24.28 -24.53
CA GLU A 114 -1.84 -24.74 -23.40
C GLU A 114 -0.94 -23.62 -22.89
N ILE A 115 -1.52 -22.68 -22.13
CA ILE A 115 -0.79 -21.59 -21.50
C ILE A 115 -0.04 -22.06 -20.25
N GLY A 116 -0.55 -23.11 -19.59
CA GLY A 116 -0.01 -23.65 -18.34
C GLY A 116 0.11 -22.61 -17.21
N ASP A 117 0.82 -22.99 -16.16
CA ASP A 117 1.08 -22.14 -14.99
C ASP A 117 1.79 -20.83 -15.33
N VAL A 118 2.71 -20.88 -16.30
CA VAL A 118 3.50 -19.73 -16.73
C VAL A 118 2.61 -18.69 -17.42
N GLY A 119 1.79 -19.12 -18.39
CA GLY A 119 0.91 -18.20 -19.09
C GLY A 119 -0.22 -17.67 -18.19
N ALA A 120 -0.72 -18.46 -17.24
CA ALA A 120 -1.66 -17.97 -16.23
C ALA A 120 -1.04 -16.86 -15.35
N GLN A 121 0.23 -17.01 -14.98
CA GLN A 121 0.98 -16.00 -14.24
C GLN A 121 1.25 -14.74 -15.08
N GLU A 122 1.51 -14.85 -16.38
CA GLU A 122 1.70 -13.71 -17.28
C GLU A 122 0.41 -12.89 -17.43
N ILE A 123 -0.72 -13.55 -17.65
CA ILE A 123 -2.05 -12.92 -17.71
C ILE A 123 -2.37 -12.23 -16.38
N TRP A 124 -2.14 -12.93 -15.26
CA TRP A 124 -2.31 -12.34 -13.92
C TRP A 124 -1.44 -11.11 -13.73
N SER A 125 -0.18 -11.15 -14.16
CA SER A 125 0.77 -10.03 -14.03
C SER A 125 0.33 -8.81 -14.84
N ALA A 126 -0.20 -9.01 -16.05
CA ALA A 126 -0.75 -7.93 -16.88
C ALA A 126 -1.99 -7.29 -16.25
N CYS A 127 -2.94 -8.11 -15.78
CA CYS A 127 -4.13 -7.65 -15.06
C CYS A 127 -3.77 -6.94 -13.74
N ARG A 128 -2.78 -7.46 -13.01
CA ARG A 128 -2.25 -6.85 -11.79
C ARG A 128 -1.64 -5.48 -12.04
N LEU A 129 -0.86 -5.33 -13.11
CA LEU A 129 -0.32 -4.04 -13.52
C LEU A 129 -1.45 -3.04 -13.82
N PHE A 130 -2.48 -3.46 -14.56
CA PHE A 130 -3.66 -2.62 -14.82
C PHE A 130 -4.35 -2.18 -13.51
N MET A 131 -4.57 -3.11 -12.57
CA MET A 131 -5.21 -2.82 -11.27
C MET A 131 -4.38 -1.87 -10.39
N ILE A 132 -3.05 -1.87 -10.53
CA ILE A 132 -2.15 -1.01 -9.75
C ILE A 132 -1.94 0.36 -10.42
N GLN A 133 -1.83 0.40 -11.74
CA GLN A 133 -1.39 1.58 -12.50
C GLN A 133 -2.54 2.35 -13.16
N GLY A 134 -3.72 1.74 -13.35
CA GLY A 134 -4.92 2.42 -13.86
C GLY A 134 -4.88 2.81 -15.35
N GLU A 135 -3.90 2.34 -16.12
CA GLU A 135 -3.77 2.62 -17.56
C GLU A 135 -4.17 1.38 -18.40
N LEU A 136 -4.99 1.60 -19.44
CA LEU A 136 -5.38 0.58 -20.42
C LEU A 136 -4.14 -0.10 -21.02
N LEU A 137 -4.15 -1.45 -21.03
CA LEU A 137 -3.11 -2.28 -21.62
C LEU A 137 -2.77 -1.77 -23.04
N PRO A 138 -1.50 -1.47 -23.37
CA PRO A 138 -1.13 -1.29 -24.76
C PRO A 138 -1.48 -2.60 -25.48
N ALA A 139 -2.19 -2.48 -26.61
CA ALA A 139 -2.69 -3.61 -27.37
C ALA A 139 -1.60 -4.67 -27.55
N LEU A 140 -1.86 -5.88 -27.03
CA LEU A 140 -1.07 -7.07 -27.32
C LEU A 140 -1.14 -7.29 -28.84
N VAL A 141 0.00 -7.12 -29.52
CA VAL A 141 0.22 -7.51 -30.93
C VAL A 141 0.79 -8.92 -30.94
#